data_AF-A0A965PSI8-F1
#
_entry.id   AF-A0A965PSI8-F1
#
_cell.length_a   1.000
_cell.length_b   1.000
_cell.length_c   1.000
_cell.angle_alpha   90.00
_cell.angle_beta   90.00
_cell.angle_gamma   90.00
#
_symmetry.space_group_name_H-M   'P 1'
#
loop_
_entity.id
_entity.type
_entity.pdbx_description
1 polymer ?
#
loop_
_entity_poly.entity_id
_entity_poly.type
_entity_poly.pdbx_seq_one_letter_code
_entity_poly.pdbx_strand_id
1 'polypeptide(L)'
;GAAGEREFASYLREQGWRKARRTQQYAGDPEGGSGDVVCANFPFHCEVKRCQQIKPEQWMAQAKSDAPEGKIPAVFFRRNGEKKWLAIVEADDLCEIARHIAPPNFTVDVVQTAPVATTVAQGFVLPSTPINPNQI
;
A
#
# COMPACT_ATOMS: atom_id res chain seq x y z
N GLY A 1 -15.15 -5.86 -14.80
CA GLY A 1 -16.25 -6.48 -15.56
C GLY A 1 -16.23 -7.99 -15.36
N ALA A 2 -17.39 -8.61 -15.08
CA ALA A 2 -17.48 -9.93 -14.43
C ALA A 2 -16.73 -11.09 -15.11
N ALA A 3 -16.52 -11.08 -16.43
CA ALA A 3 -15.70 -12.10 -17.10
C ALA A 3 -14.21 -11.91 -16.79
N GLY A 4 -13.70 -10.68 -16.85
CA GLY A 4 -12.31 -10.36 -16.53
C GLY A 4 -11.97 -10.66 -15.07
N GLU A 5 -12.89 -10.38 -14.15
CA GLU A 5 -12.69 -10.64 -12.72
C GLU A 5 -12.65 -12.15 -12.42
N ARG A 6 -13.50 -12.96 -13.08
CA ARG A 6 -13.43 -14.43 -12.98
C ARG A 6 -12.12 -14.98 -13.52
N GLU A 7 -11.65 -14.47 -14.66
CA GLU A 7 -10.37 -14.86 -15.25
C GLU A 7 -9.21 -14.49 -14.32
N PHE A 8 -9.24 -13.30 -13.70
CA PHE A 8 -8.21 -12.89 -12.74
C PHE A 8 -8.23 -13.75 -11.47
N ALA A 9 -9.42 -14.08 -10.94
CA ALA A 9 -9.53 -15.01 -9.81
C ALA A 9 -9.00 -16.41 -10.16
N SER A 10 -9.16 -16.89 -11.41
CA SER A 10 -8.52 -18.13 -11.88
C SER A 10 -7.01 -18.01 -11.90
N TYR A 11 -6.51 -16.93 -12.49
CA TYR A 11 -5.08 -16.64 -12.55
C TYR A 11 -4.46 -16.62 -11.15
N LEU A 12 -5.05 -15.94 -10.17
CA LEU A 12 -4.56 -15.93 -8.79
C LEU A 12 -4.52 -17.33 -8.16
N ARG A 13 -5.54 -18.16 -8.40
CA ARG A 13 -5.56 -19.55 -7.92
C ARG A 13 -4.42 -20.37 -8.53
N GLU A 14 -4.13 -20.19 -9.81
CA GLU A 14 -3.00 -20.82 -10.51
C GLU A 14 -1.64 -20.36 -9.96
N GLN A 15 -1.53 -19.10 -9.51
CA GLN A 15 -0.35 -18.57 -8.82
C GLN A 15 -0.21 -19.03 -7.34
N GLY A 16 -1.10 -19.89 -6.86
CA GLY A 16 -1.05 -20.43 -5.49
C GLY A 16 -2.03 -19.77 -4.50
N TRP A 17 -2.72 -18.69 -4.88
CA TRP A 17 -3.75 -18.05 -4.06
C TRP A 17 -5.08 -18.79 -4.18
N ARG A 18 -5.11 -20.05 -3.72
CA ARG A 18 -6.20 -21.01 -3.98
C ARG A 18 -7.60 -20.56 -3.53
N LYS A 19 -7.67 -19.64 -2.56
CA LYS A 19 -8.93 -19.08 -2.03
C LYS A 19 -9.41 -17.82 -2.78
N ALA A 20 -8.73 -17.40 -3.84
CA ALA A 20 -9.13 -16.22 -4.61
C ALA A 20 -10.48 -16.43 -5.29
N ARG A 21 -11.39 -15.47 -5.09
CA ARG A 21 -12.73 -15.47 -5.68
C ARG A 21 -13.17 -14.06 -6.03
N ARG A 22 -14.04 -13.94 -7.04
CA ARG A 22 -14.71 -12.68 -7.37
C ARG A 22 -15.66 -12.28 -6.24
N THR A 23 -15.78 -10.98 -5.98
CA THR A 23 -16.82 -10.46 -5.09
C THR A 23 -18.16 -10.39 -5.80
N GLN A 24 -19.24 -10.37 -5.02
CA GLN A 24 -20.57 -10.08 -5.54
C GLN A 24 -20.98 -8.72 -5.00
N GLN A 25 -21.03 -7.70 -5.85
CA GLN A 25 -21.42 -6.34 -5.50
C GLN A 25 -22.89 -6.21 -5.02
N TYR A 26 -23.66 -7.31 -4.96
CA TYR A 26 -25.11 -7.32 -4.67
C TYR A 26 -25.54 -8.12 -3.43
N ALA A 27 -24.62 -8.76 -2.71
CA ALA A 27 -24.95 -9.42 -1.45
C ALA A 27 -24.39 -8.57 -0.32
N GLY A 28 -25.26 -8.04 0.55
CA GLY A 28 -24.91 -7.26 1.75
C GLY A 28 -24.20 -8.10 2.81
N ASP A 29 -23.13 -8.78 2.40
CA ASP A 29 -22.30 -9.64 3.21
C ASP A 29 -21.17 -8.80 3.80
N PRO A 30 -21.07 -8.67 5.14
CA PRO A 30 -19.99 -7.94 5.79
C PRO A 30 -18.60 -8.58 5.57
N GLU A 31 -18.51 -9.81 5.03
CA GLU A 31 -17.25 -10.41 4.56
C GLU A 31 -16.95 -10.12 3.07
N GLY A 32 -17.88 -9.49 2.36
CA GLY A 32 -17.76 -9.08 0.97
C GLY A 32 -16.86 -7.86 0.83
N GLY A 33 -15.55 -8.09 0.68
CA GLY A 33 -14.61 -7.00 0.42
C GLY A 33 -15.05 -6.14 -0.78
N SER A 34 -14.77 -4.86 -0.73
CA SER A 34 -15.08 -3.85 -1.77
C SER A 34 -14.35 -4.08 -3.10
N GLY A 35 -13.30 -4.91 -3.12
CA GLY A 35 -12.50 -5.15 -4.33
C GLY A 35 -13.16 -6.12 -5.30
N ASP A 36 -12.76 -6.08 -6.58
CA ASP A 36 -13.28 -6.95 -7.63
C ASP A 36 -13.00 -8.46 -7.36
N VAL A 37 -11.86 -8.75 -6.74
CA VAL A 37 -11.44 -10.10 -6.34
C VAL A 37 -10.85 -10.06 -4.94
N VAL A 38 -11.26 -11.02 -4.10
CA VAL A 38 -10.82 -11.15 -2.71
C VAL A 38 -10.10 -12.47 -2.48
N CYS A 39 -9.06 -12.40 -1.65
CA CYS A 39 -8.36 -13.55 -1.10
C CYS A 39 -7.77 -13.13 0.25
N ALA A 40 -8.12 -13.83 1.33
CA ALA A 40 -7.87 -13.35 2.70
C ALA A 40 -6.40 -12.98 2.96
N ASN A 41 -5.47 -13.85 2.54
CA ASN A 41 -4.03 -13.68 2.71
C ASN A 41 -3.34 -12.94 1.55
N PHE A 42 -4.08 -12.45 0.56
CA PHE A 42 -3.50 -11.66 -0.52
C PHE A 42 -3.39 -10.19 -0.07
N PRO A 43 -2.22 -9.55 -0.15
CA PRO A 43 -2.00 -8.24 0.49
C PRO A 43 -2.65 -7.07 -0.25
N PHE A 44 -3.14 -7.29 -1.47
CA PHE A 44 -3.68 -6.22 -2.31
C PHE A 44 -5.20 -6.14 -2.28
N HIS A 45 -5.72 -4.90 -2.30
CA HIS A 45 -7.07 -4.61 -2.75
C HIS A 45 -7.06 -4.58 -4.29
N CYS A 46 -7.80 -5.49 -4.91
CA CYS A 46 -7.70 -5.76 -6.34
C CYS A 46 -8.80 -5.02 -7.12
N GLU A 47 -8.41 -4.07 -7.96
CA GLU A 47 -9.26 -3.47 -9.00
C GLU A 47 -8.92 -4.11 -10.36
N VAL A 48 -9.86 -4.77 -11.02
CA VAL A 48 -9.57 -5.60 -12.21
C VAL A 48 -10.11 -4.97 -13.50
N LYS A 49 -9.19 -4.63 -14.41
CA LYS A 49 -9.53 -4.00 -15.69
C LYS A 49 -9.09 -4.85 -16.89
N ARG A 50 -10.06 -5.31 -17.67
CA ARG A 50 -9.82 -5.95 -18.98
C ARG A 50 -10.35 -5.06 -20.10
N CYS A 51 -9.47 -4.40 -20.83
CA CYS A 51 -9.82 -3.46 -21.89
C CYS A 51 -8.63 -3.14 -22.81
N GLN A 52 -8.84 -2.39 -23.89
CA GLN A 52 -7.76 -2.04 -24.82
C GLN A 52 -6.90 -0.88 -24.32
N GLN A 53 -7.54 0.16 -23.78
CA GLN A 53 -6.89 1.39 -23.33
C GLN A 53 -6.64 1.37 -21.82
N ILE A 54 -5.50 1.91 -21.40
CA ILE A 54 -5.12 2.03 -19.98
C ILE A 54 -5.50 3.42 -19.46
N LYS A 55 -6.02 3.50 -18.23
CA LYS A 55 -6.35 4.77 -17.56
C LYS A 55 -5.83 4.74 -16.11
N PRO A 56 -4.49 4.78 -15.92
CA PRO A 56 -3.86 4.43 -14.65
C PRO A 56 -4.30 5.35 -13.52
N GLU A 57 -4.38 6.67 -13.73
CA GLU A 57 -4.72 7.64 -12.69
C GLU A 57 -6.16 7.43 -12.19
N GLN A 58 -7.11 7.26 -13.12
CA GLN A 58 -8.52 7.03 -12.79
C GLN A 58 -8.70 5.71 -12.03
N TRP A 59 -8.06 4.64 -12.49
CA TRP A 59 -8.23 3.32 -11.87
C TRP A 59 -7.54 3.23 -10.52
N MET A 60 -6.36 3.85 -10.37
CA MET A 60 -5.69 3.93 -9.08
C MET A 60 -6.48 4.77 -8.08
N ALA A 61 -7.10 5.87 -8.51
CA ALA A 61 -7.99 6.65 -7.64
C ALA A 61 -9.16 5.81 -7.11
N GLN A 62 -9.79 4.99 -7.96
CA GLN A 62 -10.83 4.05 -7.54
C GLN A 62 -10.30 3.01 -6.55
N ALA A 63 -9.20 2.34 -6.90
CA ALA A 63 -8.60 1.31 -6.07
C ALA A 63 -8.21 1.83 -4.68
N LYS A 64 -7.71 3.07 -4.60
CA LYS A 64 -7.40 3.74 -3.33
C LYS A 64 -8.64 4.05 -2.50
N SER A 65 -9.67 4.59 -3.14
CA SER A 65 -10.92 4.95 -2.47
C SER A 65 -11.60 3.74 -1.85
N ASP A 66 -11.52 2.59 -2.52
CA ASP A 66 -12.21 1.37 -2.11
C ASP A 66 -11.34 0.45 -1.25
N ALA A 67 -10.03 0.69 -1.16
CA ALA A 67 -9.11 -0.14 -0.40
C ALA A 67 -9.43 -0.07 1.10
N PRO A 68 -9.71 -1.21 1.76
CA PRO A 68 -9.82 -1.25 3.21
C PRO A 68 -8.43 -1.04 3.84
N GLU A 69 -8.44 -0.61 5.11
CA GLU A 69 -7.23 -0.45 5.89
C GLU A 69 -6.40 -1.75 5.92
N GLY A 70 -5.07 -1.60 5.78
CA GLY A 70 -4.13 -2.72 5.77
C GLY A 70 -4.05 -3.52 4.46
N LYS A 71 -4.75 -3.09 3.39
CA LYS A 71 -4.56 -3.63 2.04
C LYS A 71 -3.88 -2.59 1.13
N ILE A 72 -2.98 -3.07 0.27
CA ILE A 72 -2.29 -2.23 -0.71
C ILE A 72 -3.20 -2.06 -1.94
N PRO A 73 -3.59 -0.84 -2.34
CA PRO A 73 -4.40 -0.63 -3.54
C PRO A 73 -3.62 -1.02 -4.79
N ALA A 74 -4.22 -1.86 -5.64
CA ALA A 74 -3.58 -2.29 -6.88
C ALA A 74 -4.60 -2.48 -8.01
N VAL A 75 -4.22 -2.06 -9.21
CA VAL A 75 -4.98 -2.33 -10.42
C VAL A 75 -4.34 -3.48 -11.19
N PHE A 76 -5.12 -4.53 -11.43
CA PHE A 76 -4.73 -5.64 -12.28
C PHE A 76 -5.34 -5.49 -13.67
N PHE A 77 -4.48 -5.17 -14.62
CA PHE A 77 -4.85 -4.88 -16.00
C PHE A 77 -4.46 -6.01 -16.94
N ARG A 78 -5.33 -6.31 -17.91
CA ARG A 78 -4.99 -7.13 -19.06
C ARG A 78 -5.62 -6.58 -20.33
N ARG A 79 -4.80 -6.45 -21.38
CA ARG A 79 -5.27 -6.03 -22.71
C ARG A 79 -6.07 -7.14 -23.38
N ASN A 80 -7.12 -6.80 -24.13
CA ASN A 80 -7.89 -7.84 -24.84
C ASN A 80 -7.00 -8.51 -25.91
N GLY A 81 -7.04 -9.84 -25.96
CA GLY A 81 -6.18 -10.66 -26.82
C GLY A 81 -4.86 -11.05 -26.15
N GLU A 82 -4.41 -10.32 -25.13
CA GLU A 82 -3.21 -10.67 -24.37
C GLU A 82 -3.50 -11.74 -23.32
N LYS A 83 -2.45 -12.49 -22.96
CA LYS A 83 -2.50 -13.52 -21.92
C LYS A 83 -1.96 -13.04 -20.57
N LYS A 84 -1.10 -12.03 -20.57
CA LYS A 84 -0.39 -11.57 -19.37
C LYS A 84 -1.23 -10.54 -18.61
N TRP A 85 -1.25 -10.69 -17.29
CA TRP A 85 -1.73 -9.67 -16.37
C TRP A 85 -0.57 -8.76 -15.98
N LEU A 86 -0.84 -7.46 -15.94
CA LEU A 86 0.05 -6.43 -15.42
C LEU A 86 -0.57 -5.87 -14.14
N ALA A 87 0.27 -5.49 -13.19
CA ALA A 87 -0.14 -4.78 -11.99
C ALA A 87 0.32 -3.32 -12.08
N ILE A 88 -0.54 -2.42 -11.65
CA ILE A 88 -0.25 -1.01 -11.42
C ILE A 88 -0.42 -0.80 -9.92
N VAL A 89 0.65 -0.32 -9.30
CA VAL A 89 0.74 0.01 -7.87
C VAL A 89 1.49 1.33 -7.76
N GLU A 90 1.33 2.04 -6.65
CA GLU A 90 2.16 3.21 -6.43
C GLU A 90 3.62 2.82 -6.23
N ALA A 91 4.53 3.69 -6.67
CA ALA A 91 5.96 3.44 -6.55
C ALA A 91 6.37 3.28 -5.08
N ASP A 92 5.76 4.03 -4.17
CA ASP A 92 6.04 3.98 -2.73
C ASP A 92 5.63 2.62 -2.14
N ASP A 93 4.42 2.14 -2.44
CA ASP A 93 3.94 0.81 -2.03
C ASP A 93 4.85 -0.30 -2.57
N LEU A 94 5.26 -0.18 -3.84
CA LEU A 94 6.18 -1.14 -4.46
C LEU A 94 7.55 -1.13 -3.77
N CYS A 95 8.07 0.04 -3.43
CA CYS A 95 9.32 0.17 -2.69
C CYS A 95 9.20 -0.41 -1.28
N GLU A 96 8.07 -0.23 -0.60
CA GLU A 96 7.82 -0.85 0.69
C GLU A 96 7.80 -2.38 0.60
N ILE A 97 7.12 -2.94 -0.39
CA ILE A 97 7.16 -4.39 -0.67
C ILE A 97 8.61 -4.84 -0.96
N ALA A 98 9.34 -4.08 -1.77
CA ALA A 98 10.72 -4.41 -2.12
C ALA A 98 11.65 -4.46 -0.90
N ARG A 99 11.46 -3.56 0.09
CA ARG A 99 12.25 -3.57 1.34
C ARG A 99 12.03 -4.84 2.17
N HIS A 100 10.84 -5.44 2.12
CA HIS A 100 10.57 -6.70 2.81
C HIS A 100 11.28 -7.90 2.16
N ILE A 101 11.57 -7.81 0.85
CA ILE A 101 12.24 -8.87 0.09
C ILE A 101 13.76 -8.70 0.13
N ALA A 102 14.23 -7.47 0.04
CA ALA A 102 15.63 -7.09 0.08
C ALA A 102 15.80 -5.88 1.01
N PRO A 103 16.10 -6.11 2.30
CA PRO A 103 16.33 -5.03 3.24
C PRO A 103 17.46 -4.13 2.72
N PRO A 104 17.29 -2.80 2.77
CA PRO A 104 18.32 -1.90 2.31
C PRO A 104 19.57 -2.05 3.17
N ASN A 105 20.72 -2.22 2.53
CA ASN A 105 22.02 -2.18 3.20
C ASN A 105 22.35 -0.72 3.58
N PHE A 106 21.68 -0.17 4.60
CA PHE A 106 22.09 1.09 5.20
C PHE A 106 23.08 0.80 6.33
N THR A 107 24.35 1.11 6.10
CA THR A 107 25.30 1.34 7.18
C THR A 107 24.96 2.69 7.81
N VAL A 108 24.34 2.67 8.99
CA VAL A 108 24.24 3.86 9.82
C VAL A 108 25.62 4.06 10.44
N ASP A 109 26.41 4.96 9.86
CA ASP A 109 27.55 5.49 10.58
C ASP A 109 27.02 6.32 11.74
N VAL A 110 26.89 5.68 12.90
CA VAL A 110 26.62 6.38 14.14
C VAL A 110 27.86 7.25 14.39
N VAL A 111 27.78 8.51 13.98
CA VAL A 111 28.72 9.53 14.42
C VAL A 111 28.51 9.66 15.92
N GLN A 112 29.36 8.99 16.71
CA GLN A 112 29.47 9.26 18.13
C GLN A 112 29.93 10.71 18.27
N THR A 113 28.97 11.64 18.42
CA THR A 113 29.29 12.96 18.94
C THR A 113 29.78 12.75 20.36
N ALA A 114 31.05 13.09 20.61
CA ALA A 114 31.61 13.08 21.95
C ALA A 114 30.64 13.78 22.92
N PRO A 115 30.46 13.27 24.15
CA PRO A 115 29.64 13.97 25.13
C PRO A 115 30.23 15.37 25.33
N VAL A 116 29.52 16.39 24.87
CA VAL A 116 29.83 17.77 25.25
C VAL A 116 29.57 17.83 26.73
N ALA A 117 30.63 17.88 27.53
CA ALA A 117 30.56 18.01 28.97
C ALA A 117 29.91 19.36 29.30
N THR A 118 28.58 19.39 29.40
CA THR A 118 27.88 20.50 30.03
C THR A 118 27.98 20.28 31.53
N THR A 119 28.98 20.92 32.15
CA THR A 119 29.05 21.04 33.61
C THR A 119 27.82 21.78 34.10
N VAL A 120 26.81 21.04 34.58
CA VAL A 120 25.69 21.61 35.31
C VAL A 120 26.17 21.79 36.75
N ALA A 121 26.52 23.02 37.13
CA ALA A 121 26.73 23.38 38.52
C ALA A 121 25.40 23.18 39.27
N GLN A 122 25.45 22.44 40.38
CA GLN A 122 24.31 22.25 41.27
C GLN A 122 23.81 23.61 41.81
N GLY A 123 22.51 23.87 41.59
CA GLY A 123 21.73 24.82 42.39
C GLY A 123 21.58 26.22 41.82
N PHE A 124 20.54 26.44 41.02
CA PHE A 124 19.48 27.44 41.29
C PHE A 124 18.41 27.33 40.19
N VAL A 125 17.14 27.25 40.58
CA VAL A 125 15.99 27.30 39.66
C VAL A 125 15.58 28.76 39.52
N LEU A 126 15.56 29.28 38.29
CA LEU A 126 14.85 30.53 37.96
C LEU A 126 13.70 30.19 37.02
N PRO A 127 12.43 30.47 37.39
CA PRO A 127 11.34 30.40 36.44
C PRO A 127 11.37 31.65 35.55
N SER A 128 11.56 31.48 34.25
CA SER A 128 11.24 32.53 33.28
C SER A 128 10.54 31.93 32.07
N THR A 129 9.45 32.59 31.71
CA THR A 129 8.34 32.25 30.82
C THR A 129 8.79 31.98 29.36
N PRO A 130 8.10 31.08 28.62
CA PRO A 130 8.41 30.87 27.21
C PRO A 130 8.07 32.10 26.36
N ILE A 131 9.06 32.63 25.65
CA ILE A 131 8.85 33.58 24.54
C ILE A 131 8.58 32.75 23.29
N ASN A 132 7.39 32.91 22.70
CA ASN A 132 7.02 32.31 21.42
C ASN A 132 7.57 33.19 20.27
N PRO A 133 8.48 32.71 19.42
CA PRO A 133 9.08 33.53 18.36
C PRO A 133 8.18 33.78 17.13
N ASN A 134 6.96 33.23 17.06
CA ASN A 134 6.10 33.37 15.87
C ASN A 134 4.91 34.35 16.04
N GLN A 135 5.07 35.39 16.85
CA GLN A 135 4.16 36.54 16.84
C GLN A 135 4.90 37.87 16.69
N ILE A 136 5.37 38.15 15.46
CA ILE A 136 5.29 39.47 14.81
C ILE A 136 5.35 39.30 13.30
#